data_AF-A0A9P6QMU3-F1
#
_entry.id   AF-A0A9P6QMU3-F1
#
_cell.length_a   1.000
_cell.length_b   1.000
_cell.length_c   1.000
_cell.angle_alpha   90.00
_cell.angle_beta   90.00
_cell.angle_gamma   90.00
#
_symmetry.space_group_name_H-M   'P 1'
#
loop_
_entity.id
_entity.type
_entity.pdbx_description
1 polymer ?
#
loop_
_entity_poly.entity_id
_entity_poly.type
_entity_poly.pdbx_seq_one_letter_code
_entity_poly.pdbx_strand_id
1 'polypeptide(L)'
;YSKTNTKTLTVALETPTKKYTDFTFKEVNSLYEISNMETPTMSDLPPFTGISTEPLDSNLHKESLRRLLDELDSRIRVVPLDTANEATCSAYVASFLTQAVLIFNGELTLAPERPLRGRHGHGKVDYAIEALANDGSRHILGVTEVKHEDYRKGLAQNLVQLESSLTVRKRKRSSDDNGDEEQEEDSSVPLRAYGIVTDAINWYFVECTIDQSQESGDRPKFRISKLKDIINYDKDTWRFEAESVLGQI
;
A
#
# COMPACT_ATOMS: atom_id res chain seq x y z
N TYR A 1 -40.63 10.31 43.67
CA TYR A 1 -39.24 10.38 43.17
C TYR A 1 -39.25 10.14 41.67
N SER A 2 -38.88 11.16 40.90
CA SER A 2 -38.98 11.20 39.43
C SER A 2 -37.82 10.42 38.78
N LYS A 3 -38.12 9.52 37.83
CA LYS A 3 -37.11 8.88 36.97
C LYS A 3 -36.74 9.86 35.86
N THR A 4 -35.56 10.46 35.94
CA THR A 4 -34.97 11.22 34.83
C THR A 4 -34.66 10.27 33.68
N ASN A 5 -35.42 10.39 32.61
CA ASN A 5 -35.24 9.63 31.37
C ASN A 5 -34.20 10.37 30.51
N THR A 6 -32.92 10.03 30.67
CA THR A 6 -31.85 10.58 29.85
C THR A 6 -31.92 9.99 28.45
N LYS A 7 -32.21 10.83 27.45
CA LYS A 7 -32.13 10.48 26.03
C LYS A 7 -30.77 10.87 25.49
N THR A 8 -29.99 9.89 25.05
CA THR A 8 -28.70 10.11 24.39
C THR A 8 -28.93 10.32 22.91
N LEU A 9 -28.51 11.49 22.39
CA LEU A 9 -28.45 11.76 20.95
C LEU A 9 -27.00 11.62 20.49
N THR A 10 -26.70 10.53 19.77
CA THR A 10 -25.40 10.36 19.11
C THR A 10 -25.45 11.05 17.76
N VAL A 11 -24.82 12.23 17.65
CA VAL A 11 -24.64 12.92 16.37
C VAL A 11 -23.29 12.51 15.80
N ALA A 12 -23.30 11.65 14.78
CA ALA A 12 -22.12 11.39 13.96
C ALA A 12 -22.03 12.50 12.90
N LEU A 13 -21.06 13.41 13.06
CA LEU A 13 -20.67 14.31 11.98
C LEU A 13 -19.89 13.49 10.96
N GLU A 14 -20.57 12.88 9.99
CA GLU A 14 -19.90 12.41 8.78
C GLU A 14 -19.45 13.65 7.99
N THR A 15 -18.23 14.11 8.23
CA THR A 15 -17.53 14.91 7.22
C THR A 15 -17.51 14.03 5.96
N PRO A 16 -18.04 14.48 4.80
CA PRO A 16 -17.96 13.69 3.58
C PRO A 16 -16.49 13.40 3.33
N THR A 17 -16.06 12.15 3.49
CA THR A 17 -14.67 11.80 3.25
C THR A 17 -14.41 11.97 1.76
N LYS A 18 -13.22 12.46 1.41
CA LYS A 18 -12.89 12.78 0.02
C LYS A 18 -12.56 11.50 -0.76
N LYS A 19 -12.84 11.41 -2.07
CA LYS A 19 -12.35 10.25 -2.83
C LYS A 19 -10.83 10.25 -2.87
N TYR A 20 -10.21 9.09 -2.75
CA TYR A 20 -8.74 8.99 -2.82
C TYR A 20 -8.17 9.63 -4.09
N THR A 21 -8.85 9.44 -5.23
CA THR A 21 -8.49 9.99 -6.56
C THR A 21 -8.46 11.51 -6.64
N ASP A 22 -9.10 12.17 -5.69
CA ASP A 22 -9.27 13.63 -5.71
C ASP A 22 -8.22 14.34 -4.87
N PHE A 23 -7.41 13.60 -4.09
CA PHE A 23 -6.34 14.17 -3.28
C PHE A 23 -5.20 14.68 -4.15
N THR A 24 -4.76 15.90 -3.85
CA THR A 24 -3.52 16.48 -4.38
C THR A 24 -2.40 16.32 -3.37
N PHE A 25 -1.15 16.30 -3.83
CA PHE A 25 0.00 16.21 -2.93
C PHE A 25 0.10 17.40 -1.96
N LYS A 26 -0.38 18.60 -2.37
CA LYS A 26 -0.48 19.77 -1.51
C LYS A 26 -1.42 19.53 -0.32
N GLU A 27 -2.61 18.98 -0.58
CA GLU A 27 -3.58 18.68 0.48
C GLU A 27 -3.05 17.59 1.43
N VAL A 28 -2.39 16.57 0.88
CA VAL A 28 -1.79 15.49 1.68
C VAL A 28 -0.65 16.03 2.56
N ASN A 29 0.14 16.97 2.05
CA ASN A 29 1.15 17.67 2.85
C ASN A 29 0.52 18.47 3.99
N SER A 30 -0.55 19.23 3.73
CA SER A 30 -1.27 19.94 4.79
C SER A 30 -1.90 18.99 5.81
N LEU A 31 -2.30 17.79 5.39
CA LEU A 31 -2.94 16.80 6.25
C LEU A 31 -1.95 16.11 7.19
N TYR A 32 -0.76 15.76 6.68
CA TYR A 32 0.22 14.96 7.40
C TYR A 32 1.50 15.71 7.76
N GLU A 33 1.58 17.01 7.47
CA GLU A 33 2.72 17.88 7.77
C GLU A 33 4.04 17.31 7.20
N ILE A 34 4.02 16.82 5.95
CA ILE A 34 5.18 16.17 5.30
C ILE A 34 6.37 17.15 5.22
N SER A 35 6.10 18.41 4.86
CA SER A 35 7.09 19.48 4.78
C SER A 35 6.47 20.86 4.98
N ASN A 36 7.32 21.82 5.36
CA ASN A 36 6.91 23.23 5.52
C ASN A 36 6.82 23.99 4.19
N MET A 37 6.96 23.31 3.05
CA MET A 37 6.97 23.93 1.72
C MET A 37 5.55 24.13 1.19
N GLU A 38 5.31 25.25 0.50
CA GLU A 38 4.01 25.53 -0.15
C GLU A 38 3.74 24.58 -1.34
N THR A 39 4.81 24.13 -2.02
CA THR A 39 4.79 23.18 -3.13
C THR A 39 5.69 21.98 -2.81
N PRO A 40 5.20 21.03 -1.99
CA PRO A 40 5.96 19.87 -1.57
C PRO A 40 6.25 18.94 -2.76
N THR A 41 7.37 18.24 -2.71
CA THR A 41 7.80 17.25 -3.70
C THR A 41 8.02 15.89 -3.05
N MET A 42 8.16 14.84 -3.87
CA MET A 42 8.45 13.50 -3.36
C MET A 42 9.75 13.46 -2.54
N SER A 43 10.73 14.32 -2.87
CA SER A 43 12.01 14.41 -2.17
C SER A 43 11.90 14.98 -0.75
N ASP A 44 10.75 15.56 -0.38
CA ASP A 44 10.52 16.03 0.99
C ASP A 44 10.20 14.89 1.95
N LEU A 45 9.79 13.73 1.44
CA LEU A 45 9.62 12.53 2.24
C LEU A 45 10.98 11.93 2.62
N PRO A 46 11.19 11.49 3.87
CA PRO A 46 12.39 10.79 4.26
C PRO A 46 12.64 9.53 3.40
N PRO A 47 13.90 9.18 3.12
CA PRO A 47 14.21 7.99 2.34
C PRO A 47 13.81 6.72 3.08
N PHE A 48 13.14 5.80 2.37
CA PHE A 48 12.88 4.45 2.86
C PHE A 48 14.13 3.59 2.62
N THR A 49 15.06 3.64 3.58
CA THR A 49 16.31 2.89 3.54
C THR A 49 16.16 1.49 4.16
N GLY A 50 17.02 0.56 3.76
CA GLY A 50 17.07 -0.78 4.35
C GLY A 50 15.92 -1.70 3.94
N ILE A 51 15.32 -1.48 2.77
CA ILE A 51 14.41 -2.46 2.15
C ILE A 51 15.24 -3.72 1.91
N SER A 52 14.90 -4.81 2.62
CA SER A 52 15.54 -6.11 2.42
C SER A 52 15.21 -6.59 1.02
N THR A 53 16.22 -7.01 0.27
CA THR A 53 15.99 -7.79 -0.95
C THR A 53 16.08 -9.25 -0.56
N GLU A 54 14.98 -9.99 -0.74
CA GLU A 54 15.00 -11.42 -0.48
C GLU A 54 15.77 -12.14 -1.59
N PRO A 55 16.80 -12.94 -1.27
CA PRO A 55 17.47 -13.75 -2.26
C PRO A 55 16.47 -14.67 -2.96
N LEU A 56 16.34 -14.54 -4.27
CA LEU A 56 15.45 -15.38 -5.07
C LEU A 56 16.07 -16.78 -5.34
N ASP A 57 16.68 -17.38 -4.32
CA ASP A 57 17.51 -18.58 -4.43
C ASP A 57 16.80 -19.89 -4.08
N SER A 58 15.72 -19.82 -3.32
CA SER A 58 14.86 -20.96 -3.02
C SER A 58 14.20 -21.50 -4.29
N ASN A 59 13.82 -22.78 -4.31
CA ASN A 59 13.11 -23.35 -5.45
C ASN A 59 11.78 -22.63 -5.74
N LEU A 60 11.10 -22.19 -4.68
CA LEU A 60 9.85 -21.44 -4.81
C LEU A 60 10.08 -20.06 -5.42
N HIS A 61 11.14 -19.36 -4.99
CA HIS A 61 11.52 -18.06 -5.55
C HIS A 61 11.90 -18.17 -7.03
N LYS A 62 12.76 -19.15 -7.38
CA LYS A 62 13.18 -19.40 -8.76
C LYS A 62 12.01 -19.72 -9.68
N GLU A 63 11.08 -20.54 -9.20
CA GLU A 63 9.89 -20.89 -9.97
C GLU A 63 8.93 -19.69 -10.14
N SER A 64 8.77 -18.85 -9.11
CA SER A 64 7.98 -17.62 -9.18
C SER A 64 8.59 -16.61 -10.14
N LEU A 65 9.92 -16.44 -10.09
CA LEU A 65 10.67 -15.62 -11.05
C LEU A 65 10.50 -16.14 -12.47
N ARG A 66 10.67 -17.45 -12.69
CA ARG A 66 10.49 -18.06 -14.02
C ARG A 66 9.09 -17.77 -14.59
N ARG A 67 8.04 -17.95 -13.79
CA ARG A 67 6.66 -17.65 -14.19
C ARG A 67 6.46 -16.17 -14.49
N LEU A 68 7.01 -15.28 -13.67
CA LEU A 68 6.99 -13.84 -13.92
C LEU A 68 7.60 -13.52 -15.29
N LEU A 69 8.80 -14.03 -15.56
CA LEU A 69 9.50 -13.77 -16.81
C LEU A 69 8.74 -14.33 -18.02
N ASP A 70 8.13 -15.51 -17.91
CA ASP A 70 7.31 -16.09 -18.98
C ASP A 70 6.03 -15.25 -19.25
N GLU A 71 5.38 -14.77 -18.19
CA GLU A 71 4.21 -13.88 -18.30
C GLU A 71 4.57 -12.54 -18.92
N LEU A 72 5.66 -11.92 -18.47
CA LEU A 72 6.14 -10.64 -19.01
C LEU A 72 6.58 -10.77 -20.47
N ASP A 73 7.34 -11.82 -20.84
CA ASP A 73 7.75 -12.05 -22.23
C ASP A 73 6.53 -12.17 -23.16
N SER A 74 5.49 -12.87 -22.70
CA SER A 74 4.23 -12.98 -23.44
C SER A 74 3.57 -11.61 -23.61
N ARG A 75 3.47 -10.81 -22.53
CA ARG A 75 2.85 -9.47 -22.58
C ARG A 75 3.61 -8.51 -23.48
N ILE A 76 4.93 -8.48 -23.42
CA ILE A 76 5.78 -7.61 -24.24
C ILE A 76 5.51 -7.84 -25.72
N ARG A 77 5.32 -9.10 -26.13
CA ARG A 77 5.05 -9.47 -27.54
C ARG A 77 3.65 -9.08 -28.02
N VAL A 78 2.66 -8.99 -27.12
CA VAL A 78 1.24 -8.79 -27.50
C VAL A 78 0.69 -7.41 -27.16
N VAL A 79 1.23 -6.75 -26.14
CA VAL A 79 0.81 -5.44 -25.64
C VAL A 79 2.05 -4.63 -25.24
N PRO A 80 2.70 -3.97 -26.21
CA PRO A 80 3.86 -3.12 -25.95
C PRO A 80 3.51 -1.94 -25.04
N LEU A 81 4.45 -1.52 -24.20
CA LEU A 81 4.22 -0.43 -23.23
C LEU A 81 4.34 0.98 -23.82
N ASP A 82 4.84 1.12 -25.05
CA ASP A 82 4.95 2.41 -25.77
C ASP A 82 3.58 3.07 -26.05
N THR A 83 2.51 2.28 -26.02
CA THR A 83 1.11 2.69 -26.17
C THR A 83 0.29 2.42 -24.91
N ALA A 84 0.96 2.20 -23.78
CA ALA A 84 0.31 1.81 -22.54
C ALA A 84 -0.63 2.89 -22.01
N ASN A 85 -1.78 2.43 -21.51
CA ASN A 85 -2.60 3.18 -20.57
C ASN A 85 -2.49 2.53 -19.18
N GLU A 86 -3.19 3.10 -18.19
CA GLU A 86 -3.20 2.55 -16.83
C GLU A 86 -3.63 1.08 -16.77
N ALA A 87 -4.55 0.63 -17.63
CA ALA A 87 -4.99 -0.77 -17.66
C ALA A 87 -3.87 -1.71 -18.16
N THR A 88 -3.11 -1.28 -19.17
CA THR A 88 -1.91 -2.01 -19.62
C THR A 88 -0.87 -2.07 -18.52
N CYS A 89 -0.51 -0.94 -17.91
CA CYS A 89 0.42 -0.91 -16.78
C CYS A 89 -0.04 -1.84 -15.65
N SER A 90 -1.34 -1.81 -15.32
CA SER A 90 -1.93 -2.63 -14.27
C SER A 90 -1.79 -4.12 -14.56
N ALA A 91 -1.89 -4.54 -15.81
CA ALA A 91 -1.69 -5.94 -16.20
C ALA A 91 -0.23 -6.42 -16.01
N TYR A 92 0.75 -5.56 -16.25
CA TYR A 92 2.16 -5.86 -15.96
C TYR A 92 2.38 -5.93 -14.45
N VAL A 93 1.92 -4.92 -13.70
CA VAL A 93 2.02 -4.85 -12.23
C VAL A 93 1.37 -6.08 -11.57
N ALA A 94 0.20 -6.50 -12.05
CA ALA A 94 -0.47 -7.70 -11.55
C ALA A 94 0.40 -8.97 -11.66
N SER A 95 1.25 -9.06 -12.70
CA SER A 95 2.15 -10.21 -12.89
C SER A 95 3.20 -10.24 -11.78
N PHE A 96 3.81 -9.09 -11.45
CA PHE A 96 4.73 -8.98 -10.31
C PHE A 96 4.05 -9.33 -8.98
N LEU A 97 2.93 -8.66 -8.68
CA LEU A 97 2.23 -8.85 -7.40
C LEU A 97 1.74 -10.29 -7.21
N THR A 98 1.29 -10.93 -8.29
CA THR A 98 0.85 -12.34 -8.24
C THR A 98 2.01 -13.25 -7.84
N GLN A 99 3.16 -13.12 -8.50
CA GLN A 99 4.31 -13.98 -8.20
C GLN A 99 4.91 -13.65 -6.83
N ALA A 100 4.92 -12.39 -6.40
CA ALA A 100 5.35 -11.99 -5.06
C ALA A 100 4.45 -12.61 -3.98
N VAL A 101 3.13 -12.52 -4.12
CA VAL A 101 2.19 -13.10 -3.16
C VAL A 101 2.24 -14.63 -3.12
N LEU A 102 2.46 -15.29 -4.26
CA LEU A 102 2.57 -16.75 -4.34
C LEU A 102 3.73 -17.32 -3.50
N ILE A 103 4.80 -16.54 -3.29
CA ILE A 103 5.93 -16.95 -2.45
C ILE A 103 5.51 -17.21 -0.99
N PHE A 104 4.46 -16.54 -0.52
CA PHE A 104 3.93 -16.70 0.83
C PHE A 104 2.95 -17.87 0.96
N ASN A 105 2.85 -18.74 -0.05
CA ASN A 105 2.16 -20.04 -0.01
C ASN A 105 0.75 -20.02 0.63
N GLY A 106 -0.03 -18.98 0.35
CA GLY A 106 -1.40 -18.82 0.82
C GLY A 106 -1.58 -18.05 2.14
N GLU A 107 -0.49 -17.62 2.79
CA GLU A 107 -0.55 -16.72 3.95
C GLU A 107 -1.03 -15.31 3.56
N LEU A 108 -0.67 -14.90 2.34
CA LEU A 108 -1.08 -13.64 1.74
C LEU A 108 -2.04 -13.85 0.57
N THR A 109 -2.89 -12.85 0.35
CA THR A 109 -3.83 -12.79 -0.77
C THR A 109 -3.74 -11.46 -1.49
N LEU A 110 -3.81 -11.50 -2.82
CA LEU A 110 -3.88 -10.32 -3.67
C LEU A 110 -5.35 -9.99 -3.95
N ALA A 111 -5.78 -8.79 -3.57
CA ALA A 111 -7.14 -8.31 -3.74
C ALA A 111 -7.17 -7.13 -4.72
N PRO A 112 -7.53 -7.33 -6.01
CA PRO A 112 -7.71 -6.24 -6.96
C PRO A 112 -8.94 -5.41 -6.61
N GLU A 113 -8.90 -4.11 -6.91
CA GLU A 113 -10.02 -3.17 -6.72
C GLU A 113 -10.60 -3.14 -5.29
N ARG A 114 -9.76 -3.42 -4.29
CA ARG A 114 -10.20 -3.60 -2.90
C ARG A 114 -10.79 -2.28 -2.35
N PRO A 115 -12.06 -2.27 -1.90
CA PRO A 115 -12.63 -1.07 -1.29
C PRO A 115 -11.92 -0.73 0.03
N LEU A 116 -11.63 0.53 0.27
CA LEU A 116 -11.01 1.04 1.48
C LEU A 116 -11.68 2.35 1.89
N ARG A 117 -11.90 2.52 3.19
CA ARG A 117 -12.47 3.74 3.77
C ARG A 117 -11.70 4.08 5.04
N GLY A 118 -11.08 5.24 5.04
CA GLY A 118 -10.40 5.80 6.20
C GLY A 118 -11.13 7.03 6.75
N ARG A 119 -10.46 7.72 7.67
CA ARG A 119 -10.95 8.96 8.26
C ARG A 119 -11.01 10.10 7.25
N HIS A 120 -10.01 10.17 6.36
CA HIS A 120 -9.86 11.30 5.44
C HIS A 120 -10.38 11.01 4.04
N GLY A 121 -10.31 9.75 3.61
CA GLY A 121 -10.74 9.38 2.27
C GLY A 121 -11.45 8.05 2.14
N HIS A 122 -11.99 7.81 0.96
CA HIS A 122 -12.62 6.55 0.57
C HIS A 122 -12.41 6.26 -0.92
N GLY A 123 -12.53 4.99 -1.29
CA GLY A 123 -12.42 4.55 -2.69
C GLY A 123 -11.95 3.11 -2.77
N LYS A 124 -11.59 2.68 -3.98
CA LYS A 124 -10.90 1.41 -4.19
C LYS A 124 -9.40 1.68 -4.35
N VAL A 125 -8.59 0.73 -3.94
CA VAL A 125 -7.17 0.67 -4.33
C VAL A 125 -7.04 -0.24 -5.56
N ASP A 126 -6.03 -0.07 -6.41
CA ASP A 126 -5.86 -0.94 -7.58
C ASP A 126 -5.56 -2.37 -7.14
N TYR A 127 -4.64 -2.54 -6.19
CA TYR A 127 -4.37 -3.82 -5.54
C TYR A 127 -4.11 -3.64 -4.04
N ALA A 128 -4.63 -4.56 -3.23
CA ALA A 128 -4.23 -4.72 -1.84
C ALA A 128 -3.56 -6.09 -1.63
N ILE A 129 -2.52 -6.15 -0.82
CA ILE A 129 -1.97 -7.39 -0.28
C ILE A 129 -2.52 -7.57 1.13
N GLU A 130 -3.24 -8.66 1.35
CA GLU A 130 -3.94 -8.93 2.61
C GLU A 130 -3.45 -10.22 3.26
N ALA A 131 -3.18 -10.17 4.57
CA ALA A 131 -2.98 -11.35 5.41
C ALA A 131 -4.29 -11.75 6.08
N LEU A 132 -4.50 -13.06 6.25
CA LEU A 132 -5.58 -13.59 7.07
C LEU A 132 -5.14 -13.59 8.54
N ALA A 133 -5.86 -12.87 9.39
CA ALA A 133 -5.65 -12.87 10.83
C ALA A 133 -6.37 -14.06 11.48
N ASN A 134 -5.99 -14.35 12.73
CA ASN A 134 -6.51 -15.49 13.50
C ASN A 134 -8.03 -15.37 13.74
N ASP A 135 -8.53 -14.15 13.89
CA ASP A 135 -9.96 -13.82 14.01
C ASP A 135 -10.76 -14.01 12.69
N GLY A 136 -10.11 -14.51 11.64
CA GLY A 136 -10.67 -14.70 10.30
C GLY A 136 -10.79 -13.39 9.50
N SER A 137 -10.32 -12.26 10.05
CA SER A 137 -10.36 -10.98 9.36
C SER A 137 -9.17 -10.80 8.42
N ARG A 138 -9.35 -10.00 7.37
CA ARG A 138 -8.27 -9.66 6.44
C ARG A 138 -7.63 -8.34 6.83
N HIS A 139 -6.32 -8.34 7.00
CA HIS A 139 -5.51 -7.16 7.27
C HIS A 139 -4.73 -6.76 6.02
N ILE A 140 -4.94 -5.52 5.58
CA ILE A 140 -4.18 -4.95 4.48
C ILE A 140 -2.76 -4.66 4.97
N LEU A 141 -1.78 -5.37 4.43
CA LEU A 141 -0.35 -5.14 4.67
C LEU A 141 0.24 -4.15 3.67
N GLY A 142 -0.28 -4.13 2.45
CA GLY A 142 0.14 -3.16 1.46
C GLY A 142 -0.91 -2.81 0.41
N VAL A 143 -0.71 -1.66 -0.22
CA VAL A 143 -1.59 -1.09 -1.25
C VAL A 143 -0.76 -0.62 -2.44
N THR A 144 -1.17 -1.02 -3.64
CA THR A 144 -0.53 -0.60 -4.89
C THR A 144 -1.45 0.35 -5.64
N GLU A 145 -0.88 1.46 -6.11
CA GLU A 145 -1.53 2.43 -6.99
C GLU A 145 -0.79 2.44 -8.33
N VAL A 146 -1.50 2.13 -9.40
CA VAL A 146 -0.99 2.14 -10.77
C VAL A 146 -1.29 3.50 -11.38
N LYS A 147 -0.23 4.23 -11.75
CA LYS A 147 -0.37 5.55 -12.38
C LYS A 147 0.49 5.69 -13.59
N HIS A 148 -0.15 5.96 -14.72
CA HIS A 148 0.53 6.36 -15.93
C HIS A 148 0.81 7.88 -15.87
N GLU A 149 2.09 8.28 -15.95
CA GLU A 149 2.61 9.66 -16.01
C GLU A 149 2.42 10.57 -14.77
N ASP A 150 1.32 10.49 -14.01
CA ASP A 150 1.07 11.35 -12.83
C ASP A 150 1.38 10.67 -11.49
N TYR A 151 2.65 10.37 -11.25
CA TYR A 151 3.09 9.72 -10.02
C TYR A 151 2.84 10.56 -8.76
N ARG A 152 2.84 11.89 -8.86
CA ARG A 152 2.60 12.75 -7.68
C ARG A 152 1.19 12.59 -7.17
N LYS A 153 0.22 12.50 -8.09
CA LYS A 153 -1.15 12.17 -7.75
C LYS A 153 -1.27 10.74 -7.21
N GLY A 154 -0.59 9.78 -7.84
CA GLY A 154 -0.52 8.40 -7.33
C GLY A 154 0.01 8.30 -5.91
N LEU A 155 1.09 9.02 -5.61
CA LEU A 155 1.67 9.06 -4.28
C LEU A 155 0.70 9.70 -3.28
N ALA A 156 0.12 10.86 -3.59
CA ALA A 156 -0.88 11.49 -2.73
C ALA A 156 -2.03 10.52 -2.36
N GLN A 157 -2.57 9.82 -3.36
CA GLN A 157 -3.59 8.80 -3.19
C GLN A 157 -3.09 7.65 -2.31
N ASN A 158 -1.91 7.11 -2.59
CA ASN A 158 -1.30 5.99 -1.85
C ASN A 158 -1.04 6.33 -0.36
N LEU A 159 -0.55 7.53 -0.04
CA LEU A 159 -0.30 7.95 1.34
C LEU A 159 -1.58 7.92 2.20
N VAL A 160 -2.69 8.44 1.67
CA VAL A 160 -3.98 8.47 2.39
C VAL A 160 -4.59 7.06 2.49
N GLN A 161 -4.41 6.22 1.47
CA GLN A 161 -4.82 4.81 1.51
C GLN A 161 -4.03 4.03 2.59
N LEU A 162 -2.73 4.26 2.73
CA LEU A 162 -1.90 3.63 3.76
C LEU A 162 -2.29 4.03 5.18
N GLU A 163 -2.57 5.31 5.42
CA GLU A 163 -3.11 5.73 6.73
C GLU A 163 -4.47 5.07 7.00
N SER A 164 -5.32 4.97 5.97
CA SER A 164 -6.62 4.32 6.08
C SER A 164 -6.52 2.83 6.42
N SER A 165 -5.55 2.10 5.84
CA SER A 165 -5.37 0.68 6.11
C SER A 165 -4.93 0.44 7.57
N LEU A 166 -4.04 1.29 8.09
CA LEU A 166 -3.55 1.18 9.46
C LEU A 166 -4.60 1.56 10.51
N THR A 167 -5.36 2.63 10.29
CA THR A 167 -6.39 3.05 11.26
C THR A 167 -7.56 2.07 11.32
N VAL A 168 -7.93 1.44 10.19
CA VAL A 168 -8.92 0.34 10.19
C VAL A 168 -8.40 -0.85 10.99
N ARG A 169 -7.13 -1.22 10.81
CA ARG A 169 -6.49 -2.31 11.59
C ARG A 169 -6.48 -1.99 13.09
N LYS A 170 -6.13 -0.76 13.48
CA LYS A 170 -6.15 -0.33 14.88
C LYS A 170 -7.55 -0.43 15.52
N ARG A 171 -8.60 0.02 14.83
CA ARG A 171 -9.97 -0.03 15.36
C ARG A 171 -10.46 -1.44 15.63
N LYS A 172 -10.13 -2.40 14.77
CA LYS A 172 -10.48 -3.82 14.98
C LYS A 172 -9.82 -4.36 16.26
N ARG A 173 -8.53 -4.07 16.48
CA ARG A 173 -7.83 -4.44 17.73
C ARG A 173 -8.50 -3.91 18.99
N SER A 174 -9.05 -2.69 18.94
CA SER A 174 -9.71 -2.07 20.10
C SER A 174 -11.14 -2.53 20.35
N SER A 175 -11.78 -3.22 19.39
CA SER A 175 -13.18 -3.67 19.52
C SER A 175 -13.34 -5.09 20.08
N ASP A 176 -12.25 -5.84 20.18
CA ASP A 176 -12.24 -7.23 20.67
C ASP A 176 -12.13 -7.30 22.21
N ASP A 177 -12.98 -6.54 22.91
CA ASP A 177 -13.15 -6.57 24.38
C ASP A 177 -13.95 -7.79 24.86
N ASN A 178 -14.03 -8.85 24.05
CA ASN A 178 -14.67 -10.12 24.41
C ASN A 178 -13.62 -11.12 24.93
N GLY A 179 -12.93 -10.76 26.01
CA GLY A 179 -12.37 -11.67 27.03
C GLY A 179 -11.47 -12.84 26.62
N ASP A 180 -11.13 -13.03 25.36
CA ASP A 180 -10.23 -14.08 24.90
C ASP A 180 -8.84 -13.46 24.72
N GLU A 181 -7.93 -13.89 25.61
CA GLU A 181 -6.51 -13.52 25.65
C GLU A 181 -5.78 -14.01 24.39
N GLU A 182 -6.03 -13.39 23.24
CA GLU A 182 -5.11 -13.49 22.11
C GLU A 182 -3.93 -12.56 22.35
N GLN A 183 -2.71 -13.06 22.07
CA GLN A 183 -1.44 -12.40 22.32
C GLN A 183 -1.52 -10.91 21.96
N GLU A 184 -1.50 -10.04 22.98
CA GLU A 184 -1.24 -8.62 22.82
C GLU A 184 0.07 -8.50 22.03
N GLU A 185 -0.02 -8.27 20.72
CA GLU A 185 1.11 -7.75 19.96
C GLU A 185 1.55 -6.49 20.72
N ASP A 186 2.78 -6.51 21.20
CA ASP A 186 3.34 -5.47 22.06
C ASP A 186 3.01 -4.10 21.49
N SER A 187 2.15 -3.34 22.20
CA SER A 187 1.74 -1.98 21.84
C SER A 187 2.93 -1.00 21.69
N SER A 188 4.14 -1.42 22.06
CA SER A 188 5.41 -0.74 21.76
C SER A 188 5.81 -0.80 20.28
N VAL A 189 5.28 -1.75 19.49
CA VAL A 189 5.61 -1.93 18.07
C VAL A 189 4.66 -1.08 17.21
N PRO A 190 5.19 -0.10 16.44
CA PRO A 190 4.34 0.72 15.59
C PRO A 190 3.70 -0.12 14.48
N LEU A 191 2.43 0.17 14.18
CA LEU A 191 1.75 -0.43 13.03
C LEU A 191 2.43 0.01 11.74
N ARG A 192 2.57 -0.91 10.78
CA ARG A 192 3.16 -0.64 9.46
C ARG A 192 2.28 -1.12 8.33
N ALA A 193 2.27 -0.35 7.24
CA ALA A 193 1.74 -0.74 5.94
C ALA A 193 2.67 -0.23 4.84
N TYR A 194 2.70 -0.95 3.73
CA TYR A 194 3.60 -0.70 2.62
C TYR A 194 2.85 -0.30 1.36
N GLY A 195 3.36 0.70 0.65
CA GLY A 195 2.77 1.23 -0.56
C GLY A 195 3.65 0.97 -1.76
N ILE A 196 3.03 0.74 -2.91
CA ILE A 196 3.70 0.76 -4.21
C ILE A 196 3.00 1.79 -5.10
N VAL A 197 3.76 2.67 -5.72
CA VAL A 197 3.27 3.54 -6.81
C VAL A 197 4.08 3.25 -8.05
N THR A 198 3.44 2.88 -9.16
CA THR A 198 4.16 2.40 -10.34
C THR A 198 3.36 2.55 -11.63
N ASP A 199 4.07 2.63 -12.75
CA ASP A 199 3.55 2.49 -14.11
C ASP A 199 4.05 1.19 -14.79
N ALA A 200 4.51 0.22 -13.99
CA ALA A 200 5.27 -0.97 -14.38
C ALA A 200 6.73 -0.73 -14.84
N ILE A 201 7.14 0.51 -15.08
CA ILE A 201 8.50 0.86 -15.52
C ILE A 201 9.32 1.45 -14.37
N ASN A 202 8.73 2.44 -13.68
CA ASN A 202 9.24 3.07 -12.48
C ASN A 202 8.49 2.51 -11.25
N TRP A 203 9.23 2.19 -10.20
CA TRP A 203 8.68 1.63 -8.97
C TRP A 203 9.07 2.50 -7.77
N TYR A 204 8.06 2.95 -7.02
CA TYR A 204 8.24 3.70 -5.78
C TYR A 204 7.66 2.89 -4.63
N PHE A 205 8.49 2.59 -3.64
CA PHE A 205 8.09 1.91 -2.42
C PHE A 205 7.89 2.92 -1.31
N VAL A 206 6.77 2.80 -0.60
CA VAL A 206 6.38 3.69 0.49
C VAL A 206 6.22 2.86 1.75
N GLU A 207 6.69 3.37 2.88
CA GLU A 207 6.33 2.84 4.19
C GLU A 207 5.48 3.88 4.93
N CYS A 208 4.39 3.43 5.55
CA CYS A 208 3.63 4.20 6.52
C CYS A 208 3.72 3.54 7.88
N THR A 209 3.97 4.33 8.93
CA THR A 209 3.99 3.86 10.32
C THR A 209 3.10 4.72 11.22
N ILE A 210 2.39 4.10 12.16
CA ILE A 210 1.63 4.79 13.22
C ILE A 210 2.12 4.28 14.57
N ASP A 211 2.64 5.18 15.39
CA ASP A 211 3.05 4.90 16.77
C ASP A 211 1.81 4.86 17.67
N GLN A 212 1.60 3.74 18.34
CA GLN A 212 0.42 3.51 19.20
C GLN A 212 0.62 4.06 20.62
N SER A 213 1.85 4.41 21.00
CA SER A 213 2.23 4.76 22.39
C SER A 213 2.01 6.24 22.75
N GLN A 214 1.71 7.10 21.77
CA GLN A 214 1.67 8.56 21.97
C GLN A 214 0.26 9.06 22.32
N GLU A 215 0.14 9.77 23.45
CA GLU A 215 -1.06 10.57 23.81
C GLU A 215 -1.32 11.73 22.81
N SER A 216 -0.31 12.11 22.01
CA SER A 216 -0.35 13.18 21.01
C SER A 216 -0.85 12.74 19.62
N GLY A 217 -1.75 11.76 19.58
CA GLY A 217 -2.53 11.40 18.40
C GLY A 217 -1.80 10.51 17.38
N ASP A 218 -2.57 9.63 16.75
CA ASP A 218 -2.17 8.71 15.68
C ASP A 218 -1.70 9.46 14.42
N ARG A 219 -0.49 10.03 14.44
CA ARG A 219 0.08 10.71 13.27
C ARG A 219 0.87 9.72 12.42
N PRO A 220 0.46 9.49 11.16
CA PRO A 220 1.23 8.63 10.27
C PRO A 220 2.56 9.27 9.90
N LYS A 221 3.62 8.47 9.87
CA LYS A 221 4.93 8.85 9.35
C LYS A 221 5.20 8.07 8.08
N PHE A 222 5.66 8.77 7.05
CA PHE A 222 5.88 8.20 5.74
C PHE A 222 7.36 8.22 5.35
N ARG A 223 7.80 7.18 4.65
CA ARG A 223 9.12 7.10 4.00
C ARG A 223 8.93 6.63 2.56
N ILE A 224 9.78 7.08 1.64
CA ILE A 224 9.69 6.68 0.22
C ILE A 224 11.07 6.29 -0.35
N SER A 225 11.10 5.31 -1.23
CA SER A 225 12.26 4.96 -2.03
C SER A 225 11.85 4.75 -3.48
N LYS A 226 12.61 5.33 -4.41
CA LYS A 226 12.49 5.01 -5.84
C LYS A 226 13.49 3.91 -6.16
N LEU A 227 13.03 2.85 -6.81
CA LEU A 227 13.92 1.82 -7.33
C LEU A 227 14.89 2.43 -8.35
N LYS A 228 16.18 2.10 -8.22
CA LYS A 228 17.22 2.61 -9.13
C LYS A 228 17.05 2.07 -10.55
N ASP A 229 16.71 0.79 -10.64
CA ASP A 229 16.49 0.10 -11.91
C ASP A 229 15.12 0.50 -12.45
N ILE A 230 15.14 1.07 -13.65
CA ILE A 230 13.95 1.29 -14.45
C ILE A 230 13.81 0.07 -15.35
N ILE A 231 12.62 -0.52 -15.46
CA ILE A 231 12.42 -1.65 -16.36
C ILE A 231 12.30 -1.15 -17.81
N ASN A 232 13.29 -1.47 -18.64
CA ASN A 232 13.30 -1.18 -20.05
C ASN A 232 12.96 -2.44 -20.85
N TYR A 233 11.66 -2.65 -21.07
CA TYR A 233 11.11 -3.81 -21.77
C TYR A 233 11.54 -3.95 -23.25
N ASP A 234 12.12 -2.90 -23.84
CA ASP A 234 12.66 -2.93 -25.21
C ASP A 234 14.12 -3.43 -25.29
N LYS A 235 14.77 -3.64 -24.14
CA LYS A 235 16.16 -4.11 -24.05
C LYS A 235 16.24 -5.50 -23.46
N ASP A 236 17.25 -6.26 -23.86
CA ASP A 236 17.50 -7.60 -23.31
C ASP A 236 17.78 -7.62 -21.79
N THR A 237 17.98 -6.45 -21.16
CA THR A 237 18.19 -6.29 -19.71
C THR A 237 16.92 -6.36 -18.88
N TRP A 238 15.73 -6.30 -19.48
CA TRP A 238 14.46 -6.23 -18.73
C TRP A 238 14.25 -7.40 -17.76
N ARG A 239 14.82 -8.58 -18.04
CA ARG A 239 14.73 -9.75 -17.17
C ARG A 239 15.44 -9.53 -15.84
N PHE A 240 16.63 -8.92 -15.87
CA PHE A 240 17.39 -8.59 -14.66
C PHE A 240 16.71 -7.47 -13.86
N GLU A 241 16.17 -6.48 -14.56
CA GLU A 241 15.41 -5.38 -13.94
C GLU A 241 14.13 -5.91 -13.27
N ALA A 242 13.41 -6.84 -13.92
CA ALA A 242 12.25 -7.50 -13.35
C ALA A 242 12.60 -8.39 -12.15
N GLU A 243 13.74 -9.07 -12.16
CA GLU A 243 14.24 -9.84 -11.01
C GLU A 243 14.53 -8.92 -9.81
N SER A 244 15.20 -7.77 -10.05
CA SER A 244 15.50 -6.75 -9.03
C SER A 244 14.22 -6.19 -8.38
N VAL A 245 13.19 -5.94 -9.20
CA VAL A 245 11.88 -5.48 -8.73
C VAL A 245 11.18 -6.55 -7.91
N LEU A 246 11.09 -7.79 -8.43
CA LEU A 246 10.44 -8.90 -7.72
C LEU A 246 11.08 -9.16 -6.36
N GLY A 247 12.42 -9.11 -6.26
CA GLY A 247 13.12 -9.33 -5.00
C GLY A 247 12.90 -8.26 -3.94
N GLN A 248 12.31 -7.10 -4.29
CA GLN A 248 11.98 -6.01 -3.36
C GLN A 248 10.50 -5.93 -2.99
N ILE A 249 9.62 -6.62 -3.73
CA ILE A 249 8.18 -6.71 -3.43
C ILE A 249 7.97 -7.82 -2.40
#